data_AF-A0A1A8S7W6-F1
#
_entry.id   AF-A0A1A8S7W6-F1
#
_cell.length_a   1.000
_cell.length_b   1.000
_cell.length_c   1.000
_cell.angle_alpha   90.00
_cell.angle_beta   90.00
_cell.angle_gamma   90.00
#
_symmetry.space_group_name_H-M   'P 1'
#
loop_
_entity.id
_entity.type
_entity.pdbx_description
1 polymer ?
#
loop_
_entity_poly.entity_id
_entity_poly.type
_entity_poly.pdbx_seq_one_letter_code
_entity_poly.pdbx_strand_id
1 'polypeptide(L)'
;RDFGKVINTLSILSRSAVAVQKGFMPFPLDGSAPDDEIYSGLSDQIDDTVDEDDDLYDFVEDEDNEGDEIYEDLMKTDEQPETQQKTGVDKRECCLQEIRQTEEKYTDTLESILKHFMKPLERYLQTQDIENIFINVKELASTHRSLLDEVRNSILMEGAKTLHQVFVNYKERLLLYGHYCSQVEAATKHLDKLSSMREDIRMKLEECSNRANSGRFSLRDL
;
A
#
# COMPACT_ATOMS: atom_id res chain seq x y z
N ARG A 1 5.35 -15.35 36.55
CA ARG A 1 4.44 -15.11 35.40
C ARG A 1 3.59 -16.38 35.25
N ASP A 2 2.36 -16.30 34.75
CA ASP A 2 1.41 -17.44 34.75
C ASP A 2 0.91 -17.68 33.33
N PHE A 3 1.51 -18.64 32.63
CA PHE A 3 1.19 -18.95 31.23
C PHE A 3 -0.14 -19.69 31.10
N GLY A 4 -0.54 -20.46 32.12
CA GLY A 4 -1.86 -21.10 32.16
C GLY A 4 -3.01 -20.09 32.05
N LYS A 5 -2.85 -18.90 32.67
CA LYS A 5 -3.80 -17.80 32.48
C LYS A 5 -3.86 -17.26 31.05
N VAL A 6 -2.77 -17.28 30.29
CA VAL A 6 -2.76 -16.87 28.87
C VAL A 6 -3.60 -17.86 28.05
N ILE A 7 -3.37 -19.16 28.22
CA ILE A 7 -4.13 -20.21 27.54
C ILE A 7 -5.62 -20.16 27.91
N ASN A 8 -5.95 -19.92 29.18
CA ASN A 8 -7.34 -19.74 29.61
C ASN A 8 -8.00 -18.51 28.95
N THR A 9 -7.27 -17.41 28.83
CA THR A 9 -7.76 -16.20 28.14
C THR A 9 -8.07 -16.49 26.67
N LEU A 10 -7.19 -17.22 25.97
CA LEU A 10 -7.42 -17.64 24.58
C LEU A 10 -8.59 -18.64 24.46
N SER A 11 -8.77 -19.53 25.45
CA SER A 11 -9.92 -20.44 25.51
C SER A 11 -11.23 -19.67 25.62
N ILE A 12 -11.29 -18.64 26.48
CA ILE A 12 -12.45 -17.75 26.60
C ILE A 12 -12.71 -17.01 25.27
N LEU A 13 -11.65 -16.50 24.62
CA LEU A 13 -11.75 -15.81 23.34
C LEU A 13 -12.31 -16.71 22.24
N SER A 14 -11.87 -17.98 22.20
CA SER A 14 -12.36 -18.97 21.22
C SER A 14 -13.86 -19.27 21.34
N ARG A 15 -14.44 -19.07 22.53
CA ARG A 15 -15.88 -19.24 22.82
C ARG A 15 -16.70 -17.97 22.62
N SER A 16 -16.06 -16.86 22.24
CA SER A 16 -16.77 -15.61 21.98
C SER A 16 -17.77 -15.77 20.83
N ALA A 17 -18.87 -15.02 20.88
CA ALA A 17 -19.88 -15.02 19.82
C ALA A 17 -19.27 -14.67 18.45
N VAL A 18 -18.30 -13.75 18.43
CA VAL A 18 -17.59 -13.34 17.21
C VAL A 18 -16.82 -14.52 16.60
N ALA A 19 -16.07 -15.28 17.40
CA ALA A 19 -15.29 -16.41 16.92
C ALA A 19 -16.19 -17.56 16.43
N VAL A 20 -17.22 -17.90 17.19
CA VAL A 20 -18.17 -18.98 16.83
C VAL A 20 -18.97 -18.62 15.58
N GLN A 21 -19.39 -17.36 15.44
CA GLN A 21 -20.13 -16.90 14.25
C GLN A 21 -19.26 -16.92 12.99
N LYS A 22 -17.94 -16.67 13.12
CA LYS A 22 -16.97 -16.82 12.04
C LYS A 22 -16.64 -18.30 11.72
N GLY A 23 -17.23 -19.27 12.43
CA GLY A 23 -17.07 -20.69 12.19
C GLY A 23 -15.83 -21.32 12.83
N PHE A 24 -15.14 -20.60 13.72
CA PHE A 24 -14.00 -21.16 14.45
C PHE A 24 -14.47 -22.10 15.55
N MET A 25 -13.83 -23.27 15.64
CA MET A 25 -14.13 -24.27 16.66
C MET A 25 -13.53 -23.86 18.01
N PRO A 26 -14.33 -23.74 19.09
CA PRO A 26 -13.81 -23.39 20.40
C PRO A 26 -12.95 -24.50 21.00
N PHE A 27 -12.04 -24.12 21.90
CA PHE A 27 -11.25 -25.07 22.68
C PHE A 27 -11.33 -24.77 24.19
N PRO A 28 -11.15 -25.77 25.07
CA PRO A 28 -11.13 -27.22 24.79
C PRO A 28 -12.55 -27.79 24.55
N LEU A 29 -12.67 -28.86 23.77
CA LEU A 29 -13.98 -29.44 23.40
C LEU A 29 -14.65 -30.26 24.51
N ASP A 30 -13.88 -30.92 25.39
CA ASP A 30 -14.23 -31.38 26.75
C ASP A 30 -13.06 -32.23 27.29
N GLY A 31 -12.81 -32.22 28.61
CA GLY A 31 -11.95 -33.21 29.28
C GLY A 31 -10.46 -32.88 29.50
N SER A 32 -9.99 -31.67 29.26
CA SER A 32 -8.62 -31.29 29.65
C SER A 32 -8.58 -30.83 31.11
N ALA A 33 -7.93 -31.59 31.99
CA ALA A 33 -7.57 -31.10 33.30
C ALA A 33 -6.48 -30.03 33.15
N PRO A 34 -6.56 -28.88 33.83
CA PRO A 34 -5.46 -27.91 33.86
C PRO A 34 -4.28 -28.55 34.58
N ASP A 35 -3.23 -28.87 33.82
CA ASP A 35 -1.95 -29.30 34.36
C ASP A 35 -1.03 -28.08 34.40
N ASP A 36 -1.12 -27.32 35.50
CA ASP A 36 -0.36 -26.09 35.65
C ASP A 36 1.14 -26.34 35.94
N GLU A 37 1.52 -27.59 36.25
CA GLU A 37 2.89 -27.97 36.59
C GLU A 37 3.82 -27.90 35.36
N ILE A 38 3.28 -28.14 34.16
CA ILE A 38 4.02 -28.09 32.89
C ILE A 38 4.54 -26.68 32.57
N TYR A 39 3.96 -25.63 33.15
CA TYR A 39 4.34 -24.24 32.91
C TYR A 39 5.42 -23.73 33.88
N SER A 40 5.78 -24.53 34.90
CA SER A 40 6.67 -24.09 36.00
C SER A 40 8.11 -23.79 35.55
N GLY A 41 8.62 -24.50 34.54
CA GLY A 41 9.98 -24.35 34.00
C GLY A 41 10.12 -23.35 32.85
N LEU A 42 9.02 -22.76 32.36
CA LEU A 42 9.04 -21.87 31.18
C LEU A 42 9.91 -20.62 31.40
N SER A 43 10.05 -20.16 32.65
CA SER A 43 10.86 -18.98 32.95
C SER A 43 12.35 -19.19 32.70
N ASP A 44 12.83 -20.43 32.79
CA ASP A 44 14.24 -20.76 32.61
C ASP A 44 14.57 -21.04 31.14
N GLN A 45 13.56 -21.26 30.30
CA GLN A 45 13.67 -21.66 28.88
C GLN A 45 13.27 -20.54 27.90
N ILE A 46 12.74 -19.41 28.39
CA ILE A 46 12.24 -18.33 27.54
C ILE A 46 13.36 -17.63 26.75
N ASP A 47 14.58 -17.61 27.28
CA ASP A 47 15.76 -17.02 26.62
C ASP A 47 16.42 -18.00 25.63
N ASP A 48 16.01 -19.27 25.61
CA ASP A 48 16.49 -20.31 24.69
C ASP A 48 15.70 -20.35 23.37
N THR A 49 14.85 -19.36 23.09
CA THR A 49 14.21 -19.23 21.78
C THR A 49 15.27 -18.88 20.75
N VAL A 50 15.77 -19.93 20.09
CA VAL A 50 16.71 -19.86 18.98
C VAL A 50 16.01 -19.34 17.73
N ASP A 51 16.73 -18.44 17.05
CA ASP A 51 16.49 -17.84 15.74
C ASP A 51 15.14 -17.12 15.57
N GLU A 52 15.18 -15.93 14.99
CA GLU A 52 13.99 -15.24 14.48
C GLU A 52 13.35 -16.19 13.45
N ASP A 53 12.34 -16.95 13.88
CA ASP A 53 11.56 -17.82 12.99
C ASP A 53 10.75 -16.88 12.10
N ASP A 54 11.30 -16.55 10.93
CA ASP A 54 10.72 -15.59 9.98
C ASP A 54 9.25 -15.97 9.65
N ASP A 55 8.94 -17.27 9.64
CA ASP A 55 7.59 -17.81 9.37
C ASP A 55 6.58 -17.52 10.50
N LEU A 56 7.01 -17.06 11.68
CA LEU A 56 6.12 -16.76 12.81
C LEU A 56 5.17 -15.59 12.51
N TYR A 57 5.60 -14.66 11.65
CA TYR A 57 4.88 -13.44 11.33
C TYR A 57 4.10 -13.51 10.00
N ASP A 58 4.11 -14.65 9.29
CA ASP A 58 3.40 -14.86 8.02
C ASP A 58 1.90 -14.49 8.05
N PHE A 59 1.28 -14.53 9.23
CA PHE A 59 -0.16 -14.25 9.42
C PHE A 59 -0.43 -12.92 10.13
N VAL A 60 0.59 -12.10 10.35
CA VAL A 60 0.42 -10.73 10.83
C VAL A 60 0.12 -9.85 9.63
N GLU A 61 -0.91 -9.02 9.74
CA GLU A 61 -1.21 -8.02 8.72
C GLU A 61 -0.10 -6.97 8.74
N ASP A 62 0.70 -6.90 7.67
CA ASP A 62 1.66 -5.82 7.47
C ASP A 62 0.91 -4.52 7.20
N GLU A 63 1.27 -3.43 7.90
CA GLU A 63 0.66 -2.10 7.65
C GLU A 63 0.86 -1.64 6.19
N ASP A 64 1.89 -2.15 5.51
CA ASP A 64 2.18 -1.87 4.09
C ASP A 64 1.18 -2.54 3.13
N ASN A 65 0.44 -3.57 3.58
CA ASN A 65 -0.46 -4.34 2.73
C ASN A 65 -1.68 -3.53 2.24
N GLU A 66 -2.12 -2.50 2.98
CA GLU A 66 -3.23 -1.62 2.54
C GLU A 66 -2.81 -0.77 1.33
N GLY A 67 -1.57 -0.28 1.30
CA GLY A 67 -1.03 0.50 0.18
C GLY A 67 -0.84 -0.35 -1.08
N ASP A 68 -0.38 -1.59 -0.92
CA ASP A 68 -0.18 -2.53 -2.02
C ASP A 68 -1.50 -2.93 -2.68
N GLU A 69 -2.57 -3.17 -1.91
CA GLU A 69 -3.90 -3.45 -2.45
C GLU A 69 -4.41 -2.29 -3.31
N ILE A 70 -4.24 -1.05 -2.86
CA ILE A 70 -4.61 0.16 -3.60
C ILE A 70 -3.77 0.27 -4.88
N TYR A 71 -2.45 0.07 -4.80
CA TYR A 71 -1.56 0.15 -5.95
C TYR A 71 -1.91 -0.90 -7.00
N GLU A 72 -2.14 -2.15 -6.61
CA GLU A 72 -2.56 -3.21 -7.51
C GLU A 72 -3.89 -2.89 -8.18
N ASP A 73 -4.87 -2.42 -7.42
CA ASP A 73 -6.16 -1.98 -7.97
C ASP A 73 -6.03 -0.79 -8.93
N LEU A 74 -5.10 0.12 -8.62
CA LEU A 74 -4.77 1.25 -9.47
C LEU A 74 -4.01 0.80 -10.71
N MET A 75 -3.15 -0.22 -10.68
CA MET A 75 -2.31 -0.65 -11.81
C MET A 75 -2.95 -1.72 -12.69
N LYS A 76 -3.97 -2.43 -12.19
CA LYS A 76 -4.77 -3.39 -12.97
C LYS A 76 -5.20 -2.80 -14.31
N THR A 77 -4.63 -3.30 -15.40
CA THR A 77 -5.16 -3.08 -16.74
C THR A 77 -6.42 -3.91 -16.91
N ASP A 78 -7.44 -3.38 -17.61
CA ASP A 78 -8.64 -4.16 -17.94
C ASP A 78 -8.19 -5.51 -18.53
N GLU A 79 -8.51 -6.59 -17.83
CA GLU A 79 -8.12 -7.95 -18.23
C GLU A 79 -8.53 -8.16 -19.68
N GLN A 80 -7.56 -8.40 -20.56
CA GLN A 80 -7.90 -8.95 -21.86
C GLN A 80 -8.69 -10.23 -21.58
N PRO A 81 -9.89 -10.41 -22.15
CA PRO A 81 -10.71 -11.57 -21.86
C PRO A 81 -9.88 -12.83 -22.06
N GLU A 82 -9.84 -13.70 -21.04
CA GLU A 82 -9.02 -14.92 -20.92
C GLU A 82 -9.30 -15.99 -21.98
N THR A 83 -9.80 -15.63 -23.17
CA THR A 83 -10.23 -16.58 -24.20
C THR A 83 -9.10 -17.11 -25.07
N GLN A 84 -7.84 -16.78 -24.81
CA GLN A 84 -6.73 -17.37 -25.57
C GLN A 84 -5.57 -17.70 -24.64
N GLN A 85 -5.48 -18.98 -24.24
CA GLN A 85 -4.20 -19.61 -23.93
C GLN A 85 -3.29 -19.43 -25.15
N LYS A 86 -2.57 -18.30 -25.20
CA LYS A 86 -1.57 -18.00 -26.21
C LYS A 86 -0.37 -18.90 -25.91
N THR A 87 -0.36 -20.09 -26.48
CA THR A 87 0.89 -20.85 -26.65
C THR A 87 1.87 -19.98 -27.44
N GLY A 88 2.95 -19.53 -26.78
CA GLY A 88 3.97 -18.68 -27.40
C GLY A 88 3.91 -17.18 -27.08
N VAL A 89 3.37 -16.77 -25.92
CA VAL A 89 3.56 -15.41 -25.42
C VAL A 89 5.06 -15.16 -25.18
N ASP A 90 5.62 -14.19 -25.90
CA ASP A 90 6.96 -13.69 -25.62
C ASP A 90 6.94 -12.98 -24.27
N LYS A 91 7.41 -13.68 -23.23
CA LYS A 91 7.49 -13.16 -21.86
C LYS A 91 8.27 -11.83 -21.81
N ARG A 92 9.28 -11.67 -22.66
CA ARG A 92 10.06 -10.42 -22.72
C ARG A 92 9.19 -9.26 -23.18
N GLU A 93 8.42 -9.45 -24.24
CA GLU A 93 7.51 -8.42 -24.74
C GLU A 93 6.44 -8.08 -23.71
N CYS A 94 5.87 -9.08 -23.03
CA CYS A 94 4.91 -8.84 -21.93
C CYS A 94 5.50 -7.97 -20.83
N CYS A 95 6.68 -8.28 -20.31
CA CYS A 95 7.32 -7.46 -19.28
C CYS A 95 7.58 -6.02 -19.77
N LEU A 96 7.97 -5.84 -21.04
CA LEU A 96 8.18 -4.49 -21.59
C LEU A 96 6.86 -3.71 -21.70
N GLN A 97 5.77 -4.38 -22.09
CA GLN A 97 4.46 -3.74 -22.15
C GLN A 97 3.96 -3.37 -20.77
N GLU A 98 4.13 -4.27 -19.79
CA GLU A 98 3.77 -4.06 -18.40
C GLU A 98 4.50 -2.85 -17.81
N ILE A 99 5.84 -2.80 -17.90
CA ILE A 99 6.64 -1.65 -17.44
C ILE A 99 6.13 -0.34 -18.04
N ARG A 100 5.81 -0.31 -19.33
CA ARG A 100 5.33 0.91 -19.99
C ARG A 100 3.92 1.29 -19.52
N GLN A 101 3.02 0.31 -19.39
CA GLN A 101 1.62 0.53 -19.05
C GLN A 101 1.45 0.95 -17.59
N THR A 102 2.17 0.32 -16.67
CA THR A 102 2.14 0.69 -15.26
C THR A 102 2.76 2.06 -15.04
N GLU A 103 3.88 2.37 -15.70
CA GLU A 103 4.50 3.72 -15.62
C GLU A 103 3.60 4.81 -16.22
N GLU A 104 2.88 4.52 -17.31
CA GLU A 104 1.89 5.42 -17.88
C GLU A 104 0.76 5.70 -16.89
N LYS A 105 0.19 4.66 -16.31
CA LYS A 105 -0.90 4.77 -15.34
C LYS A 105 -0.46 5.46 -14.05
N TYR A 106 0.77 5.20 -13.59
CA TYR A 106 1.37 5.88 -12.45
C TYR A 106 1.55 7.38 -12.72
N THR A 107 2.13 7.74 -13.87
CA THR A 107 2.31 9.14 -14.27
C THR A 107 0.98 9.86 -14.39
N ASP A 108 -0.02 9.23 -15.01
CA ASP A 108 -1.38 9.78 -15.14
C ASP A 108 -2.04 9.98 -13.77
N THR A 109 -1.78 9.08 -12.81
CA THR A 109 -2.27 9.22 -11.44
C THR A 109 -1.65 10.44 -10.75
N LEU A 110 -0.32 10.61 -10.84
CA LEU A 110 0.35 11.80 -10.31
C LEU A 110 -0.19 13.10 -10.95
N GLU A 111 -0.38 13.12 -12.26
CA GLU A 111 -0.99 14.27 -12.95
C GLU A 111 -2.44 14.51 -12.51
N SER A 112 -3.20 13.43 -12.25
CA SER A 112 -4.56 13.48 -11.74
C SER A 112 -4.61 14.10 -10.34
N ILE A 113 -3.71 13.70 -9.43
CA ILE A 113 -3.57 14.29 -8.09
C ILE A 113 -3.36 15.80 -8.19
N LEU A 114 -2.42 16.24 -9.04
CA LEU A 114 -2.14 17.67 -9.24
C LEU A 114 -3.34 18.44 -9.80
N LYS A 115 -4.03 17.86 -10.79
CA LYS A 115 -5.09 18.53 -11.54
C LYS A 115 -6.41 18.55 -10.77
N HIS A 116 -6.78 17.44 -10.15
CA HIS A 116 -8.10 17.21 -9.59
C HIS A 116 -8.15 17.40 -8.07
N PHE A 117 -7.00 17.36 -7.36
CA PHE A 117 -6.95 17.62 -5.93
C PHE A 117 -6.16 18.89 -5.60
N MET A 118 -4.88 18.96 -5.98
CA MET A 118 -4.01 20.08 -5.56
C MET A 118 -4.53 21.44 -6.05
N LYS A 119 -4.77 21.59 -7.36
CA LYS A 119 -5.26 22.86 -7.94
C LYS A 119 -6.61 23.32 -7.36
N PRO A 120 -7.63 22.44 -7.17
CA PRO A 120 -8.85 22.84 -6.48
C PRO A 120 -8.65 23.22 -5.01
N LEU A 121 -7.81 22.48 -4.28
CA LEU A 121 -7.58 22.70 -2.85
C LEU A 121 -6.77 23.96 -2.55
N GLU A 122 -5.92 24.42 -3.49
CA GLU A 122 -5.19 25.70 -3.40
C GLU A 122 -6.15 26.91 -3.17
N ARG A 123 -7.44 26.78 -3.48
CA ARG A 123 -8.46 27.82 -3.23
C ARG A 123 -9.11 27.74 -1.84
N TYR A 124 -8.95 26.63 -1.12
CA TYR A 124 -9.61 26.34 0.16
C TYR A 124 -8.64 26.24 1.33
N LEU A 125 -7.38 25.91 1.04
CA LEU A 125 -6.30 25.69 1.99
C LEU A 125 -5.26 26.81 1.92
N GLN A 126 -4.52 27.00 3.01
CA GLN A 126 -3.37 27.90 3.00
C GLN A 126 -2.21 27.27 2.24
N THR A 127 -1.28 28.09 1.75
CA THR A 127 -0.09 27.62 1.04
C THR A 127 0.70 26.60 1.87
N GLN A 128 0.84 26.83 3.19
CA GLN A 128 1.52 25.90 4.09
C GLN A 128 0.80 24.54 4.19
N ASP A 129 -0.54 24.53 4.21
CA ASP A 129 -1.30 23.29 4.25
C ASP A 129 -1.12 22.50 2.94
N ILE A 130 -1.10 23.20 1.79
CA ILE A 130 -0.84 22.59 0.49
C ILE A 130 0.57 21.99 0.42
N GLU A 131 1.58 22.71 0.89
CA GLU A 131 2.96 22.22 0.95
C GLU A 131 3.08 21.00 1.87
N ASN A 132 2.42 21.02 3.02
CA ASN A 132 2.45 19.91 3.97
C ASN A 132 1.72 18.66 3.46
N ILE A 133 0.61 18.83 2.72
CA ILE A 133 -0.19 17.69 2.20
C ILE A 133 0.46 17.10 0.94
N PHE A 134 0.92 17.94 0.01
CA PHE A 134 1.39 17.49 -1.30
C PHE A 134 2.91 17.39 -1.42
N ILE A 135 3.67 17.79 -0.40
CA ILE A 135 5.13 17.64 -0.29
C ILE A 135 5.81 18.08 -1.61
N ASN A 136 6.37 17.13 -2.36
CA ASN A 136 7.02 17.32 -3.65
C ASN A 136 6.36 16.54 -4.80
N VAL A 137 5.04 16.28 -4.73
CA VAL A 137 4.27 15.57 -5.78
C VAL A 137 4.41 16.25 -7.16
N LYS A 138 4.56 17.58 -7.20
CA LYS A 138 4.85 18.32 -8.45
C LYS A 138 6.17 17.87 -9.10
N GLU A 139 7.21 17.65 -8.30
CA GLU A 139 8.54 17.23 -8.77
C GLU A 139 8.54 15.74 -9.16
N LEU A 140 7.85 14.91 -8.37
CA LEU A 140 7.58 13.51 -8.69
C LEU A 140 6.91 13.37 -10.05
N ALA A 141 5.79 14.06 -10.27
CA ALA A 141 5.06 14.03 -11.54
C ALA A 141 5.94 14.47 -12.73
N SER A 142 6.72 15.54 -12.57
CA SER A 142 7.63 16.01 -13.61
C SER A 142 8.73 15.00 -13.92
N THR A 143 9.24 14.30 -12.90
CA THR A 143 10.30 13.30 -13.05
C THR A 143 9.76 12.05 -13.75
N HIS A 144 8.61 11.54 -13.32
CA HIS A 144 7.95 10.37 -13.91
C HIS A 144 7.47 10.63 -15.33
N ARG A 145 6.96 11.83 -15.65
CA ARG A 145 6.67 12.20 -17.04
C ARG A 145 7.89 12.08 -17.95
N SER A 146 9.04 12.56 -17.48
CA SER A 146 10.29 12.46 -18.24
C SER A 146 10.76 11.01 -18.36
N LEU A 147 10.63 10.23 -17.28
CA LEU A 147 10.97 8.81 -17.25
C LEU A 147 10.12 8.02 -18.25
N LEU A 148 8.80 8.23 -18.24
CA LEU A 148 7.85 7.62 -19.16
C LEU A 148 8.21 7.90 -20.62
N ASP A 149 8.55 9.16 -20.95
CA ASP A 149 8.95 9.53 -22.31
C ASP A 149 10.21 8.77 -22.76
N GLU A 150 11.22 8.64 -21.89
CA GLU A 150 12.44 7.87 -22.20
C GLU A 150 12.22 6.35 -22.25
N VAL A 151 11.37 5.80 -21.36
CA VAL A 151 10.95 4.40 -21.38
C VAL A 151 10.21 4.09 -22.68
N ARG A 152 9.23 4.92 -23.07
CA ARG A 152 8.49 4.79 -24.33
C ARG A 152 9.42 4.84 -25.54
N ASN A 153 10.32 5.82 -25.57
CA ASN A 153 11.27 5.95 -26.68
C ASN A 153 12.18 4.72 -26.79
N SER A 154 12.72 4.25 -25.67
CA SER A 154 13.56 3.05 -25.62
C SER A 154 12.82 1.81 -26.14
N ILE A 155 11.59 1.57 -25.67
CA ILE A 155 10.81 0.39 -26.04
C ILE A 155 10.34 0.46 -27.50
N LEU A 156 9.76 1.57 -27.93
CA LEU A 156 9.10 1.70 -29.23
C LEU A 156 10.07 1.95 -30.38
N MET A 157 11.16 2.70 -30.15
CA MET A 157 12.09 3.11 -31.21
C MET A 157 13.38 2.28 -31.22
N GLU A 158 13.90 1.90 -30.05
CA GLU A 158 15.21 1.24 -29.91
C GLU A 158 15.11 -0.26 -29.58
N GLY A 159 13.89 -0.83 -29.55
CA GLY A 159 13.64 -2.25 -29.23
C GLY A 159 14.06 -2.63 -27.79
N ALA A 160 13.97 -1.66 -26.87
CA ALA A 160 14.37 -1.73 -25.46
C ALA A 160 15.87 -1.98 -25.20
N LYS A 161 16.75 -1.76 -26.19
CA LYS A 161 18.20 -1.94 -26.01
C LYS A 161 18.81 -0.96 -25.02
N THR A 162 18.26 0.25 -24.93
CA THR A 162 18.76 1.33 -24.06
C THR A 162 17.98 1.45 -22.74
N LEU A 163 17.01 0.55 -22.50
CA LEU A 163 16.08 0.67 -21.35
C LEU A 163 16.82 0.65 -20.00
N HIS A 164 17.82 -0.21 -19.86
CA HIS A 164 18.65 -0.28 -18.65
C HIS A 164 19.36 1.06 -18.35
N GLN A 165 19.82 1.77 -19.39
CA GLN A 165 20.51 3.05 -19.23
C GLN A 165 19.55 4.14 -18.74
N VAL A 166 18.28 4.10 -19.17
CA VAL A 166 17.23 4.98 -18.64
C VAL A 166 17.15 4.83 -17.12
N PHE A 167 16.98 3.60 -16.62
CA PHE A 167 16.90 3.37 -15.16
C PHE A 167 18.16 3.79 -14.41
N VAL A 168 19.35 3.53 -14.97
CA VAL A 168 20.63 4.00 -14.38
C VAL A 168 20.66 5.52 -14.27
N ASN A 169 20.21 6.24 -15.30
CA ASN A 169 20.18 7.70 -15.32
C ASN A 169 19.15 8.30 -14.33
N TYR A 170 18.04 7.59 -14.07
CA TYR A 170 16.99 8.07 -13.18
C TYR A 170 17.21 7.69 -11.72
N LYS A 171 18.12 6.75 -11.40
CA LYS A 171 18.45 6.36 -10.03
C LYS A 171 18.71 7.55 -9.10
N GLU A 172 19.55 8.49 -9.53
CA GLU A 172 19.85 9.68 -8.71
C GLU A 172 18.70 10.69 -8.70
N ARG A 173 17.96 10.79 -9.80
CA ARG A 173 16.80 11.68 -9.91
C ARG A 173 15.65 11.24 -9.01
N LEU A 174 15.51 9.94 -8.78
CA LEU A 174 14.50 9.35 -7.90
C LEU A 174 14.84 9.48 -6.41
N LEU A 175 16.01 10.02 -6.04
CA LEU A 175 16.34 10.28 -4.62
C LEU A 175 15.38 11.26 -3.95
N LEU A 176 14.61 12.03 -4.72
CA LEU A 176 13.53 12.88 -4.22
C LEU A 176 12.41 12.12 -3.51
N TYR A 177 12.30 10.79 -3.70
CA TYR A 177 11.42 9.95 -2.89
C TYR A 177 11.83 9.92 -1.43
N GLY A 178 13.11 10.10 -1.10
CA GLY A 178 13.55 10.20 0.30
C GLY A 178 12.85 11.34 1.05
N HIS A 179 12.65 12.48 0.37
CA HIS A 179 11.90 13.61 0.94
C HIS A 179 10.41 13.30 1.09
N TYR A 180 9.81 12.66 0.07
CA TYR A 180 8.41 12.25 0.09
C TYR A 180 8.11 11.25 1.22
N CYS A 181 8.82 10.12 1.24
CA CYS A 181 8.65 9.06 2.21
C CYS A 181 8.89 9.53 3.65
N SER A 182 9.82 10.49 3.87
CA SER A 182 10.06 11.04 5.21
C SER A 182 8.91 11.87 5.78
N GLN A 183 7.95 12.29 4.95
CA GLN A 183 6.88 13.21 5.33
C GLN A 183 5.47 12.71 5.05
N VAL A 184 5.30 11.64 4.26
CA VAL A 184 3.98 11.15 3.82
C VAL A 184 3.05 10.82 5.00
N GLU A 185 3.55 10.19 6.06
CA GLU A 185 2.73 9.93 7.26
C GLU A 185 2.25 11.21 7.95
N ALA A 186 3.11 12.23 8.02
CA ALA A 186 2.77 13.51 8.62
C ALA A 186 1.77 14.28 7.75
N ALA A 187 1.90 14.18 6.43
CA ALA A 187 0.96 14.72 5.45
C ALA A 187 -0.43 14.09 5.62
N THR A 188 -0.51 12.76 5.71
CA THR A 188 -1.76 12.02 5.92
C THR A 188 -2.44 12.42 7.23
N LYS A 189 -1.69 12.49 8.34
CA LYS A 189 -2.21 12.94 9.64
C LYS A 189 -2.72 14.38 9.58
N HIS A 190 -2.04 15.27 8.85
CA HIS A 190 -2.47 16.66 8.65
C HIS A 190 -3.76 16.76 7.83
N LEU A 191 -3.85 15.97 6.75
CA LEU A 191 -5.05 15.85 5.92
C LEU A 191 -6.27 15.36 6.72
N ASP A 192 -6.10 14.30 7.52
CA ASP A 192 -7.16 13.75 8.39
C ASP A 192 -7.65 14.78 9.41
N LYS A 193 -6.71 15.52 10.03
CA LYS A 193 -7.03 16.58 10.98
C LYS A 193 -7.82 17.71 10.31
N LEU A 194 -7.43 18.14 9.12
CA LEU A 194 -8.15 19.18 8.38
C LEU A 194 -9.55 18.71 7.99
N SER A 195 -9.68 17.50 7.47
CA SER A 195 -10.96 16.91 7.06
C SER A 195 -11.94 16.76 8.25
N SER A 196 -11.43 16.36 9.42
CA SER A 196 -12.27 16.20 10.62
C SER A 196 -12.69 17.53 11.26
N MET A 197 -11.88 18.57 11.16
CA MET A 197 -12.17 19.89 11.74
C MET A 197 -13.00 20.79 10.84
N ARG A 198 -12.97 20.57 9.52
CA ARG A 198 -13.55 21.48 8.52
C ARG A 198 -14.39 20.72 7.51
N GLU A 199 -15.70 20.82 7.69
CA GLU A 199 -16.71 20.21 6.82
C GLU A 199 -16.58 20.65 5.36
N ASP A 200 -16.23 21.92 5.12
CA ASP A 200 -16.04 22.46 3.77
C ASP A 200 -14.86 21.81 3.03
N ILE A 201 -13.78 21.45 3.74
CA ILE A 201 -12.66 20.70 3.19
C ILE A 201 -13.07 19.27 2.90
N ARG A 202 -13.76 18.60 3.84
CA ARG A 202 -14.23 17.21 3.67
C ARG A 202 -15.09 17.05 2.41
N MET A 203 -16.13 17.88 2.28
CA MET A 203 -16.99 17.88 1.08
C MET A 203 -16.19 18.16 -0.19
N LYS A 204 -15.17 19.02 -0.11
CA LYS A 204 -14.33 19.32 -1.26
C LYS A 204 -13.46 18.13 -1.69
N LEU A 205 -12.90 17.38 -0.74
CA LEU A 205 -12.14 16.17 -1.00
C LEU A 205 -13.01 15.10 -1.68
N GLU A 206 -14.25 14.91 -1.23
CA GLU A 206 -15.22 14.01 -1.86
C GLU A 206 -15.55 14.45 -3.30
N GLU A 207 -15.76 15.75 -3.54
CA GLU A 207 -15.98 16.28 -4.89
C GLU A 207 -14.77 16.02 -5.80
N CYS A 208 -13.55 16.18 -5.27
CA CYS A 208 -12.32 15.95 -6.02
C CYS A 208 -12.13 14.47 -6.38
N SER A 209 -12.36 13.56 -5.41
CA SER A 209 -12.31 12.12 -5.62
C SER A 209 -13.32 11.65 -6.68
N ASN A 210 -14.56 12.11 -6.59
CA ASN A 210 -15.58 11.84 -7.60
C ASN A 210 -15.19 12.30 -9.01
N ARG A 211 -14.52 13.45 -9.13
CA ARG A 211 -14.07 13.97 -10.43
C ARG A 211 -12.83 13.27 -10.98
N ALA A 212 -11.95 12.78 -10.11
CA ALA A 212 -10.68 12.16 -10.50
C ALA A 212 -10.87 10.70 -10.90
N ASN A 213 -11.65 9.94 -10.13
CA ASN A 213 -11.74 8.48 -10.26
C ASN A 213 -13.12 7.92 -9.89
N SER A 214 -14.18 8.73 -9.99
CA SER A 214 -15.56 8.35 -9.65
C SER A 214 -15.75 7.89 -8.20
N GLY A 215 -14.91 8.40 -7.28
CA GLY A 215 -15.02 8.09 -5.86
C GLY A 215 -14.37 6.77 -5.46
N ARG A 216 -13.62 6.14 -6.37
CA ARG A 216 -12.94 4.85 -6.11
C ARG A 216 -11.76 5.01 -5.16
N PHE A 217 -11.00 6.11 -5.29
CA PHE A 217 -9.84 6.40 -4.44
C PHE A 217 -9.92 7.82 -3.88
N SER A 218 -9.73 7.94 -2.58
CA SER A 218 -9.61 9.20 -1.86
C SER A 218 -8.21 9.83 -2.07
N LEU A 219 -8.01 11.08 -1.64
CA LEU A 219 -6.67 11.68 -1.65
C LEU A 219 -5.71 11.01 -0.64
N ARG A 220 -6.25 10.32 0.37
CA ARG A 220 -5.44 9.59 1.34
C ARG A 220 -4.89 8.29 0.76
N ASP A 221 -5.62 7.72 -0.19
CA ASP A 221 -5.26 6.45 -0.85
C ASP A 221 -4.20 6.67 -1.95
N LEU A 222 -4.08 7.90 -2.46
CA LEU A 222 -3.26 8.29 -3.62
C LEU A 222 -2.00 9.05 -3.21
#